data_AF-A0A4Q5R9L4-F1
#
_entry.id   AF-A0A4Q5R9L4-F1
#
_cell.length_a   1.000
_cell.length_b   1.000
_cell.length_c   1.000
_cell.angle_alpha   90.00
_cell.angle_beta   90.00
_cell.angle_gamma   90.00
#
_symmetry.space_group_name_H-M   'P 1'
#
loop_
_entity.id
_entity.type
_entity.pdbx_description
1 polymer ?
#
loop_
_entity_poly.entity_id
_entity_poly.type
_entity_poly.pdbx_seq_one_letter_code
_entity_poly.pdbx_strand_id
1 'polypeptide(L)'
;MKLAEFKIGSEFTSDGGLWRCTDVGARVVVAIRVDQATITRKSPDEAPSLRTISGRDAEEIGWFDGPPYNVLERVFDEDDQENCKA
;
A
#
# COMPACT_ATOMS: atom_id res chain seq x y z
N MET A 1 -5.26 -9.86 -12.07
CA MET A 1 -6.57 -10.11 -11.42
C MET A 1 -7.60 -9.26 -12.13
N LYS A 2 -8.83 -9.73 -12.34
CA LYS A 2 -9.92 -8.91 -12.90
C LYS A 2 -10.51 -8.01 -11.81
N LEU A 3 -11.04 -6.85 -12.20
CA LEU A 3 -11.64 -5.87 -11.29
C LEU A 3 -12.65 -6.49 -10.29
N ALA A 4 -13.51 -7.38 -10.77
CA ALA A 4 -14.55 -8.03 -9.95
C ALA A 4 -13.99 -9.00 -8.88
N GLU A 5 -12.70 -9.35 -8.94
CA GLU A 5 -12.04 -10.24 -7.98
C GLU A 5 -11.50 -9.46 -6.77
N PHE A 6 -11.29 -8.15 -6.91
CA PHE A 6 -10.82 -7.31 -5.81
C PHE A 6 -11.90 -7.07 -4.76
N LYS A 7 -11.49 -7.10 -3.50
CA LYS A 7 -12.34 -6.79 -2.35
C LYS A 7 -11.52 -5.96 -1.37
N ILE A 8 -12.16 -4.98 -0.75
CA ILE A 8 -11.53 -4.21 0.34
C ILE A 8 -11.02 -5.18 1.41
N GLY A 9 -9.76 -4.99 1.81
CA GLY A 9 -9.05 -5.84 2.76
C GLY A 9 -8.37 -7.07 2.15
N SER A 10 -8.62 -7.40 0.89
CA SER A 10 -7.87 -8.48 0.21
C SER A 10 -6.47 -8.04 -0.17
N GLU A 11 -5.54 -8.97 -0.09
CA GLU A 11 -4.15 -8.76 -0.45
C GLU A 11 -3.83 -9.35 -1.82
N PHE A 12 -2.94 -8.70 -2.56
CA PHE A 12 -2.48 -9.12 -3.88
C PHE A 12 -1.05 -8.65 -4.13
N THR A 13 -0.34 -9.31 -5.04
CA THR A 13 1.01 -8.94 -5.45
C THR A 13 0.98 -8.20 -6.78
N SER A 14 1.82 -7.15 -6.89
CA SER A 14 2.05 -6.40 -8.12
C SER A 14 3.34 -5.58 -8.01
N ASP A 15 4.09 -5.42 -9.10
CA ASP A 15 5.38 -4.69 -9.16
C ASP A 15 6.39 -5.04 -8.04
N GLY A 16 6.41 -6.31 -7.61
CA GLY A 16 7.29 -6.76 -6.52
C GLY A 16 6.90 -6.25 -5.12
N GLY A 17 5.69 -5.73 -4.95
CA GLY A 17 5.08 -5.41 -3.66
C GLY A 17 3.89 -6.33 -3.35
N LEU A 18 3.60 -6.46 -2.05
CA LEU A 18 2.35 -6.99 -1.50
C LEU A 18 1.47 -5.78 -1.15
N TRP A 19 0.24 -5.79 -1.66
CA TRP A 19 -0.69 -4.68 -1.59
C TRP A 19 -1.98 -5.13 -0.94
N ARG A 20 -2.59 -4.29 -0.11
CA ARG A 20 -3.92 -4.50 0.48
C ARG A 20 -4.90 -3.50 -0.13
N CYS A 21 -5.95 -4.01 -0.76
CA CYS A 21 -6.98 -3.20 -1.38
C CYS A 21 -7.73 -2.36 -0.33
N THR A 22 -7.81 -1.05 -0.53
CA THR A 22 -8.51 -0.09 0.35
C THR A 22 -9.79 0.44 -0.28
N ASP A 23 -9.88 0.46 -1.62
CA ASP A 23 -11.08 0.83 -2.36
C ASP A 23 -11.17 0.09 -3.70
N VAL A 24 -12.39 -0.15 -4.17
CA VAL A 24 -12.68 -0.74 -5.49
C VAL A 24 -13.63 0.18 -6.24
N GLY A 25 -13.10 0.91 -7.22
CA GLY A 25 -13.87 1.75 -8.12
C GLY A 25 -14.44 0.99 -9.32
N ALA A 26 -15.10 1.72 -10.23
CA ALA A 26 -15.69 1.14 -11.43
C ALA A 26 -14.66 0.69 -12.48
N ARG A 27 -13.43 1.21 -12.43
CA ARG A 27 -12.34 0.90 -13.36
C ARG A 27 -10.97 0.76 -12.70
N VAL A 28 -10.85 1.19 -11.45
CA VAL A 28 -9.58 1.28 -10.74
C VAL A 28 -9.70 0.62 -9.38
N VAL A 29 -8.58 0.15 -8.86
CA VAL A 29 -8.44 -0.34 -7.49
C VAL A 29 -7.47 0.58 -6.77
N VAL A 30 -7.77 0.95 -5.53
CA VAL A 30 -6.83 1.68 -4.66
C VAL A 30 -6.30 0.70 -3.62
N ALA A 31 -4.98 0.74 -3.38
CA ALA A 31 -4.35 -0.15 -2.42
C ALA A 31 -3.14 0.50 -1.73
N ILE A 32 -2.85 0.03 -0.52
CA ILE A 32 -1.63 0.37 0.22
C ILE A 32 -0.63 -0.79 0.14
N ARG A 33 0.67 -0.48 0.14
CA ARG A 33 1.71 -1.50 0.21
C ARG A 33 1.87 -1.97 1.66
N VAL A 34 1.84 -3.28 1.88
CA VAL A 34 1.86 -3.88 3.24
C VAL A 34 3.11 -4.73 3.52
N ASP A 35 3.96 -5.01 2.52
CA ASP A 35 5.26 -5.66 2.78
C ASP A 35 6.32 -4.72 3.36
N GLN A 36 6.11 -3.40 3.26
CA GLN A 36 7.02 -2.38 3.79
C GLN A 36 6.34 -1.02 3.91
N ALA A 37 6.95 -0.13 4.70
CA ALA A 37 6.56 1.27 4.79
C ALA A 37 7.77 2.20 4.73
N THR A 38 7.63 3.32 4.02
CA THR A 38 8.64 4.38 3.97
C THR A 38 8.34 5.43 5.04
N ILE A 39 9.26 5.58 5.98
CA ILE A 39 9.15 6.53 7.09
C ILE A 39 10.08 7.71 6.85
N THR A 40 9.55 8.92 7.02
CA THR A 40 10.36 10.14 7.10
C THR A 40 10.63 10.46 8.57
N ARG A 41 11.91 10.50 8.97
CA ARG A 41 12.30 11.06 10.26
C ARG A 41 12.86 12.46 10.03
N LYS A 42 12.25 13.45 10.66
CA LYS A 42 12.74 14.84 10.66
C LYS A 42 13.22 15.21 12.06
N SER A 43 14.53 15.38 12.22
CA SER A 43 15.10 16.07 13.37
C SER A 43 15.00 17.58 13.14
N PRO A 44 14.99 18.42 14.20
CA PRO A 44 14.85 19.88 14.06
C PRO A 44 15.96 20.53 13.22
N ASP A 45 17.17 19.96 13.25
CA ASP A 45 18.40 20.55 12.70
C ASP A 45 19.00 19.73 11.52
N GLU A 46 18.29 18.70 11.05
CA GLU A 46 18.76 17.83 9.97
C GLU A 46 17.76 17.77 8.82
N ALA A 47 18.27 17.54 7.62
CA ALA A 47 17.44 17.22 6.48
C ALA A 47 16.59 15.96 6.78
N PRO A 48 15.35 15.89 6.28
CA PRO A 48 14.51 14.71 6.46
C PRO A 48 15.22 13.48 5.87
N SER A 49 15.32 12.43 6.67
CA SER A 49 15.86 11.14 6.23
C SER A 49 14.72 10.16 6.00
N LEU A 50 14.75 9.50 4.84
CA LEU A 50 13.84 8.41 4.52
C LEU A 50 14.48 7.10 4.95
N ARG A 51 13.69 6.24 5.60
CA ARG A 51 14.04 4.84 5.83
C ARG A 51 12.87 3.96 5.45
N THR A 52 13.17 2.74 5.00
CA THR A 52 12.16 1.69 4.81
C THR A 52 12.15 0.80 6.04
N ILE A 53 10.98 0.52 6.59
CA ILE A 53 10.78 -0.51 7.62
C ILE A 53 10.03 -1.70 7.03
N SER A 54 10.15 -2.87 7.67
CA SER A 54 9.42 -4.06 7.24
C SER A 54 7.92 -3.89 7.43
N GLY A 55 7.12 -4.63 6.66
CA GLY A 55 5.67 -4.65 6.81
C GLY A 55 5.22 -5.08 8.20
N ARG A 56 5.93 -6.05 8.80
CA ARG A 56 5.66 -6.50 10.17
C ARG A 56 5.86 -5.37 11.19
N ASP A 57 6.97 -4.66 11.09
CA ASP A 57 7.25 -3.54 12.01
C ASP A 57 6.22 -2.43 11.83
N ALA A 58 5.78 -2.18 10.59
CA ALA A 58 4.76 -1.18 10.26
C ALA A 58 3.37 -1.56 10.80
N GLU A 59 2.97 -2.83 10.67
CA GLU A 59 1.70 -3.35 11.21
C GLU A 59 1.69 -3.28 12.74
N GLU A 60 2.79 -3.61 13.43
CA GLU A 60 2.88 -3.54 14.90
C GLU A 60 2.66 -2.13 15.46
N ILE A 61 3.05 -1.10 14.71
CA ILE A 61 2.86 0.31 15.09
C ILE A 61 1.60 0.94 14.47
N GLY A 62 0.71 0.13 13.87
CA GLY A 62 -0.57 0.58 13.34
C GLY A 62 -0.47 1.47 12.09
N TRP A 63 0.59 1.34 11.29
CA TRP A 63 0.74 2.18 10.10
C TRP A 63 -0.28 1.88 8.99
N PHE A 64 -0.79 0.66 8.98
CA PHE A 64 -1.82 0.21 8.05
C PHE A 64 -3.24 0.32 8.63
N ASP A 65 -3.38 0.90 9.83
CA ASP A 65 -4.68 1.24 10.41
C ASP A 65 -5.16 2.56 9.80
N GLY A 66 -6.32 2.54 9.14
CA GLY A 66 -6.90 3.72 8.51
C GLY A 66 -8.43 3.62 8.40
N PRO A 67 -9.08 4.59 7.74
CA PRO A 67 -8.51 5.84 7.21
C PRO A 67 -8.28 6.95 8.27
N PRO A 68 -7.28 7.85 8.09
CA PRO A 68 -6.25 7.84 7.04
C PRO A 68 -5.12 6.85 7.36
N TYR A 69 -4.58 6.19 6.34
CA TYR A 69 -3.40 5.32 6.48
C TYR A 69 -2.12 6.16 6.61
N ASN A 70 -1.09 5.63 7.27
CA ASN A 70 0.23 6.30 7.38
C ASN A 70 1.15 6.04 6.18
N VAL A 71 0.68 5.26 5.21
CA VAL A 71 1.36 4.98 3.94
C VAL A 71 0.58 5.55 2.76
N LEU A 72 1.28 5.73 1.64
CA LEU A 72 0.66 6.20 0.41
C LEU A 72 -0.23 5.12 -0.20
N GLU A 73 -1.41 5.53 -0.63
CA GLU A 73 -2.27 4.75 -1.51
C GLU A 73 -1.78 4.87 -2.96
N ARG A 74 -1.80 3.74 -3.67
CA ARG A 74 -1.55 3.65 -5.11
C ARG A 74 -2.86 3.29 -5.82
N VAL A 75 -3.12 3.98 -6.93
CA VAL A 75 -4.20 3.64 -7.86
C VAL A 75 -3.65 2.62 -8.87
N PHE A 76 -4.37 1.52 -9.04
CA PHE A 76 -4.14 0.47 -10.03
C PHE A 76 -5.22 0.59 -11.10
N ASP A 77 -4.83 1.06 -12.28
CA ASP A 77 -5.76 1.12 -13.42
C ASP A 77 -5.91 -0.25 -14.12
N GLU A 78 -6.62 -0.29 -15.24
CA GLU A 78 -6.92 -1.52 -15.96
C GLU A 78 -5.64 -2.24 -16.44
N ASP A 79 -4.62 -1.49 -16.87
CA ASP A 79 -3.34 -2.05 -17.31
C ASP A 79 -2.55 -2.63 -16.10
N ASP A 80 -2.57 -1.96 -14.95
CA ASP A 80 -1.92 -2.47 -13.74
C ASP A 80 -2.59 -3.75 -13.21
N GLN A 81 -3.92 -3.83 -13.29
CA GLN A 81 -4.71 -4.96 -12.81
C GLN A 81 -4.36 -6.27 -13.54
N GLU A 82 -3.96 -6.20 -14.81
CA GLU A 82 -3.52 -7.38 -15.59
C GLU A 82 -2.30 -8.08 -14.96
N ASN A 83 -1.42 -7.29 -14.31
CA ASN A 83 -0.20 -7.80 -13.67
C ASN A 83 -0.41 -8.27 -12.22
N CYS A 84 -1.58 -8.00 -11.64
CA CYS A 84 -1.89 -8.34 -10.25
C CYS A 84 -2.15 -9.84 -10.06
N LYS A 85 -1.68 -10.43 -8.95
CA LYS A 85 -1.88 -11.84 -8.60
C LYS A 85 -2.32 -11.98 -7.14
N ALA A 86 -3.30 -12.86 -6.88
CA ALA A 86 -3.73 -13.19 -5.52
C ALA A 86 -2.65 -13.95 -4.75
#